data_AF-A0A4D9DAD3-F1
#
_entry.id   AF-A0A4D9DAD3-F1
#
_cell.length_a   1.000
_cell.length_b   1.000
_cell.length_c   1.000
_cell.angle_alpha   90.00
_cell.angle_beta   90.00
_cell.angle_gamma   90.00
#
_symmetry.space_group_name_H-M   'P 1'
#
loop_
_entity.id
_entity.type
_entity.pdbx_description
1 polymer ?
#
loop_
_entity_poly.entity_id
_entity_poly.type
_entity_poly.pdbx_seq_one_letter_code
_entity_poly.pdbx_strand_id
1 'polypeptide(L)' 'MVGVGAVTRKGGSPVVKLFVMAKSKNHTNRNQSFKAHRNGIKKPKNHVSKSLKGMDPKYLRNQRFAKKHNKVVKTVKA' A
#
# COMPACT_ATOMS: atom_id res chain seq x y z
N MET A 1 59.40 3.29 7.76
CA MET A 1 59.93 4.35 6.86
C MET A 1 60.12 3.75 5.47
N VAL A 2 59.13 3.91 4.59
CA VAL A 2 59.25 3.69 3.14
C VAL A 2 58.38 4.77 2.48
N GLY A 3 58.98 5.52 1.56
CA GLY A 3 58.62 6.89 1.22
C GLY A 3 57.27 7.07 0.53
N VAL A 4 56.55 8.10 0.96
CA VAL A 4 55.40 8.67 0.23
C VAL A 4 55.96 9.49 -0.93
N GLY A 5 55.95 8.93 -2.14
CA GLY A 5 56.27 9.67 -3.37
C GLY A 5 55.05 10.43 -3.85
N ALA A 6 54.98 11.73 -3.55
CA ALA A 6 53.97 12.64 -4.09
C ALA A 6 54.27 12.93 -5.57
N VAL A 7 53.54 12.29 -6.49
CA VAL A 7 53.58 12.64 -7.91
C VAL A 7 52.59 13.77 -8.17
N THR A 8 53.07 15.02 -8.10
CA THR A 8 52.30 16.19 -8.53
C THR A 8 52.25 16.23 -10.06
N ARG A 9 51.17 15.70 -10.67
CA ARG A 9 50.89 15.98 -12.10
C ARG A 9 50.36 17.41 -12.20
N LYS A 10 51.20 18.31 -12.72
CA LYS A 10 50.81 19.68 -13.10
C LYS A 10 49.64 19.64 -14.09
N GLY A 11 48.61 20.43 -13.83
CA GLY A 11 47.72 20.98 -14.84
C GLY A 11 46.70 20.01 -15.43
N GLY A 12 45.59 19.81 -14.72
CA GLY A 12 44.37 19.28 -15.30
C GLY A 12 43.20 19.70 -14.43
N SER A 13 42.46 20.74 -14.85
CA SER A 13 41.17 21.06 -14.25
C SER A 13 40.34 19.78 -14.18
N PRO A 14 39.63 19.48 -13.09
CA PRO A 14 38.75 18.34 -13.05
C PRO A 14 37.70 18.57 -14.14
N VAL A 15 37.86 17.91 -15.29
CA VAL A 15 36.77 17.71 -16.23
C VAL A 15 35.73 16.96 -15.43
N VAL A 16 34.73 17.71 -14.93
CA VAL A 16 33.49 17.15 -14.43
C VAL A 16 32.97 16.31 -15.58
N LYS A 17 33.25 15.01 -15.52
CA LYS A 17 32.71 14.03 -16.45
C LYS A 17 31.22 14.00 -16.12
N LEU A 18 30.48 14.92 -16.72
CA LEU A 18 29.04 14.97 -16.75
C LEU A 18 28.64 13.66 -17.41
N PHE A 19 28.45 12.63 -16.58
CA PHE A 19 27.89 11.37 -16.98
C PHE A 19 26.49 11.72 -17.50
N VAL A 20 26.37 11.87 -18.81
CA VAL A 20 25.08 12.06 -19.45
C VAL A 20 24.26 10.86 -19.04
N MET A 21 23.19 11.10 -18.28
CA MET A 21 22.35 10.05 -17.72
C MET A 21 21.85 9.20 -18.87
N ALA A 22 22.42 8.01 -19.04
CA ALA A 22 22.02 7.08 -20.09
C ALA A 22 20.54 6.76 -19.86
N LYS A 23 19.71 6.89 -20.91
CA LYS A 23 18.26 6.75 -20.78
C LYS A 23 17.94 5.36 -20.21
N SER A 24 17.31 5.34 -19.04
CA SER A 24 16.78 4.13 -18.42
C SER A 24 15.40 3.77 -18.99
N LYS A 25 14.93 2.55 -18.75
CA LYS A 25 13.56 2.17 -19.10
C LYS A 25 12.57 2.98 -18.25
N ASN A 26 11.64 3.67 -18.90
CA ASN A 26 10.67 4.55 -18.22
C ASN A 26 9.53 3.79 -17.51
N HIS A 27 9.25 2.54 -17.87
CA HIS A 27 8.17 1.74 -17.27
C HIS A 27 8.37 0.23 -17.49
N THR A 28 8.05 -0.61 -16.50
CA THR A 28 8.00 -2.07 -16.64
C THR A 28 7.04 -2.72 -15.65
N ASN A 29 6.24 -3.69 -16.14
CA ASN A 29 5.35 -4.53 -15.34
C ASN A 29 5.92 -5.95 -15.12
N ARG A 30 7.17 -6.21 -15.53
CA ARG A 30 7.74 -7.57 -15.68
C ARG A 30 7.69 -8.43 -14.41
N ASN A 31 7.81 -7.84 -13.22
CA ASN A 31 7.88 -8.57 -11.96
C ASN A 31 6.69 -8.27 -11.02
N GLN A 32 5.65 -7.58 -11.48
CA GLN A 32 4.52 -7.26 -10.59
C GLN A 32 3.66 -8.49 -10.33
N SER A 33 3.36 -9.29 -11.36
CA SER A 33 2.58 -10.53 -11.21
C SER A 33 3.28 -11.49 -10.25
N PHE A 34 4.58 -11.73 -10.43
CA PHE A 34 5.34 -12.60 -9.53
C PHE A 34 5.29 -12.10 -8.08
N LYS A 35 5.49 -10.80 -7.83
CA LYS A 35 5.37 -10.22 -6.47
C LYS A 35 3.96 -10.35 -5.90
N ALA A 36 2.91 -10.11 -6.70
CA ALA A 36 1.52 -10.22 -6.26
C ALA A 36 1.16 -11.66 -5.86
N HIS A 37 1.72 -12.65 -6.57
CA HIS A 37 1.48 -14.06 -6.28
C HIS A 37 2.36 -14.66 -5.19
N ARG A 38 3.50 -14.04 -4.81
CA ARG A 38 4.38 -14.54 -3.73
C ARG A 38 3.63 -14.80 -2.41
N ASN A 39 2.71 -13.92 -2.04
CA ASN A 39 1.86 -14.07 -0.85
C ASN A 39 0.40 -14.44 -1.19
N GLY A 40 0.12 -14.62 -2.49
CA GLY A 40 -1.21 -14.79 -3.06
C GLY A 40 -2.08 -13.53 -3.01
N ILE A 41 -2.95 -13.38 -4.02
CA ILE A 41 -3.96 -12.33 -4.07
C ILE A 41 -5.07 -12.70 -3.07
N LYS A 42 -5.17 -11.97 -1.96
CA LYS A 42 -6.16 -12.26 -0.91
C LYS A 42 -7.55 -11.80 -1.34
N LYS A 43 -8.53 -12.68 -1.20
CA LYS A 43 -9.95 -12.36 -1.38
C LYS A 43 -10.49 -11.61 -0.13
N PRO A 44 -11.48 -10.72 -0.27
CA PRO A 44 -12.14 -10.12 0.88
C PRO A 44 -12.80 -11.20 1.74
N LYS A 45 -12.83 -10.97 3.06
CA LYS A 45 -13.46 -11.90 3.99
C LYS A 45 -14.97 -11.75 3.95
N ASN A 46 -15.68 -12.87 3.98
CA ASN A 46 -17.14 -12.89 4.08
C ASN A 46 -17.54 -12.82 5.56
N HIS A 47 -17.98 -11.66 6.01
CA HIS A 47 -18.56 -11.47 7.34
C HIS A 47 -20.07 -11.72 7.33
N VAL A 48 -20.62 -12.21 8.44
CA VAL A 48 -22.08 -12.43 8.60
C VAL A 48 -22.86 -11.12 8.44
N SER A 49 -22.28 -10.00 8.89
CA SER A 49 -22.85 -8.66 8.69
C SER A 49 -21.91 -7.81 7.82
N LYS A 50 -22.50 -7.09 6.87
CA LYS A 50 -21.79 -6.15 5.98
C LYS A 50 -21.89 -4.73 6.54
N SER A 51 -20.98 -3.85 6.13
CA SER A 51 -21.07 -2.42 6.45
C SER A 51 -22.29 -1.78 5.78
N LEU A 52 -23.05 -0.98 6.52
CA LEU A 52 -24.20 -0.22 6.00
C LEU A 52 -23.82 1.16 5.42
N LYS A 53 -22.51 1.43 5.26
CA LYS A 53 -22.00 2.70 4.74
C LYS A 53 -22.42 2.86 3.28
N GLY A 54 -23.04 4.00 2.96
CA GLY A 54 -23.54 4.30 1.62
C GLY A 54 -24.94 3.76 1.30
N MET A 55 -25.62 3.10 2.25
CA MET A 55 -27.04 2.77 2.10
C MET A 55 -27.92 4.00 2.34
N ASP A 56 -29.15 3.97 1.79
CA ASP A 56 -30.14 5.03 1.92
C ASP A 56 -30.36 5.44 3.39
N PRO A 57 -30.13 6.72 3.75
CA PRO A 57 -30.38 7.23 5.09
C PRO A 57 -31.81 7.00 5.59
N LYS A 58 -32.85 7.04 4.73
CA LYS A 58 -34.24 6.83 5.14
C LYS A 58 -34.47 5.40 5.60
N TYR A 59 -33.97 4.42 4.84
CA TYR A 59 -33.96 3.02 5.25
C TYR A 59 -33.19 2.81 6.57
N LEU A 60 -32.01 3.42 6.73
CA LEU A 60 -31.21 3.27 7.95
C LEU A 60 -31.91 3.84 9.19
N ARG A 61 -32.60 4.98 9.06
CA ARG A 61 -33.41 5.55 10.15
C ARG A 61 -34.52 4.60 10.57
N ASN A 62 -35.26 4.05 9.61
CA ASN A 62 -36.32 3.08 9.89
C ASN A 62 -35.76 1.80 10.55
N GLN A 63 -34.67 1.24 10.01
CA GLN A 63 -34.04 0.04 10.56
C GLN A 63 -33.61 0.24 12.02
N ARG A 64 -33.10 1.42 12.37
CA ARG A 64 -32.73 1.76 13.76
C ARG A 64 -33.94 1.76 14.70
N PHE A 65 -35.06 2.35 14.29
CA PHE A 65 -36.29 2.33 15.10
C PHE A 65 -36.87 0.92 15.23
N ALA A 66 -36.97 0.18 14.13
CA ALA A 66 -37.44 -1.20 14.15
C ALA A 66 -36.59 -2.08 15.08
N LYS A 67 -35.25 -2.02 14.97
CA LYS A 67 -34.35 -2.75 15.88
C LYS A 67 -34.46 -2.32 17.35
N LYS A 68 -34.84 -1.07 17.62
CA LYS A 68 -35.03 -0.56 18.99
C LYS A 68 -36.27 -1.17 19.64
N HIS A 69 -37.38 -1.25 18.91
CA HIS A 69 -38.69 -1.68 19.44
C HIS A 69 -38.96 -3.18 19.26
N ASN A 70 -38.32 -3.83 18.28
CA ASN A 70 -38.40 -5.28 18.06
C ASN A 70 -37.38 -6.07 18.88
N LYS A 71 -36.78 -5.46 19.91
CA LYS A 71 -36.02 -6.23 20.89
C LYS A 71 -37.02 -7.12 21.63
N VAL A 72 -37.20 -8.35 21.17
CA VAL A 72 -37.81 -9.39 21.98
C VAL A 72 -36.93 -9.47 23.22
N VAL A 73 -37.45 -8.99 24.36
CA VAL A 73 -36.82 -9.23 25.65
C VAL A 73 -36.72 -10.74 25.72
N LYS A 74 -35.50 -11.28 25.61
CA LYS A 74 -35.28 -12.69 25.93
C LYS A 74 -35.58 -12.79 27.43
N THR A 75 -36.84 -13.00 27.79
CA THR A 75 -37.18 -13.48 29.11
C THR A 75 -36.43 -14.79 29.22
N VAL A 76 -35.40 -14.80 30.06
CA VAL A 76 -34.78 -16.06 30.47
C VAL A 76 -35.93 -16.83 31.10
N LYS A 77 -36.47 -17.80 30.35
CA LYS A 77 -37.51 -18.68 30.87
C LYS A 77 -36.78 -19.55 31.89
N ALA A 78 -37.15 -19.38 33.16
CA ALA A 78 -36.69 -20.24 34.25
C ALA A 78 -37.02 -21.71 33.95
#